data_AF-A0A0G3W8N4-F1
#
_entry.id   AF-A0A0G3W8N4-F1
#
_cell.length_a   1.000
_cell.length_b   1.000
_cell.length_c   1.000
_cell.angle_alpha   90.00
_cell.angle_beta   90.00
_cell.angle_gamma   90.00
#
_symmetry.space_group_name_H-M   'P 1'
#
loop_
_entity.id
_entity.type
_entity.pdbx_description
1 polymer ?
#
loop_
_entity_poly.entity_id
_entity_poly.type
_entity_poly.pdbx_seq_one_letter_code
_entity_poly.pdbx_strand_id
1 'polypeptide(L)'
;MKELILTTSSTLEEIILKKYLELQSVADTSKWLNQKGYRVNTGKGNRKYISNDITKIINDKHCNASDKLKEFAKALYKKNYNYSKKVF
;
A
#
# COMPACT_ATOMS: atom_id res chain seq x y z
N MET A 1 -16.40 -20.54 -3.67
CA MET A 1 -15.28 -19.70 -3.19
C MET A 1 -14.71 -18.95 -4.38
N LYS A 2 -14.71 -17.61 -4.37
CA LYS A 2 -14.25 -16.81 -5.51
C LYS A 2 -12.72 -16.71 -5.41
N GLU A 3 -12.00 -17.57 -6.13
CA GLU A 3 -10.57 -17.39 -6.31
C GLU A 3 -10.35 -16.07 -7.05
N LEU A 4 -9.75 -15.11 -6.35
CA LEU A 4 -9.30 -13.87 -6.94
C LEU A 4 -8.08 -14.23 -7.79
N ILE A 5 -8.28 -14.31 -9.10
CA ILE A 5 -7.21 -14.49 -10.08
C ILE A 5 -6.20 -13.36 -9.84
N LEU A 6 -5.08 -13.68 -9.19
CA LEU A 6 -3.87 -12.88 -9.26
C LEU A 6 -3.44 -12.93 -10.73
N THR A 7 -3.92 -11.97 -11.50
CA THR A 7 -3.40 -11.68 -12.84
C THR A 7 -1.88 -11.67 -12.77
N THR A 8 -1.28 -12.50 -13.61
CA THR A 8 0.07 -13.08 -13.56
C THR A 8 1.25 -12.12 -13.64
N SER A 9 1.07 -10.84 -13.31
CA SER A 9 2.14 -9.83 -13.26
C SER A 9 1.75 -8.58 -12.46
N SER A 10 0.95 -8.71 -11.39
CA SER A 10 0.78 -7.57 -10.47
C SER A 10 2.10 -7.24 -9.79
N THR A 11 2.53 -6.00 -9.96
CA THR A 11 3.74 -5.47 -9.34
C THR A 11 3.58 -5.45 -7.82
N LEU A 12 4.70 -5.36 -7.11
CA LEU A 12 4.65 -5.27 -5.66
C LEU A 12 3.88 -4.02 -5.22
N GLU A 13 4.04 -2.89 -5.92
CA GLU A 13 3.29 -1.69 -5.61
C GLU A 13 1.78 -1.86 -5.81
N GLU A 14 1.34 -2.57 -6.86
CA GLU A 14 -0.09 -2.86 -7.05
C GLU A 14 -0.67 -3.69 -5.90
N ILE A 15 0.07 -4.71 -5.45
CA ILE A 15 -0.35 -5.54 -4.31
C ILE A 15 -0.49 -4.67 -3.06
N ILE A 16 0.47 -3.78 -2.82
CA ILE A 16 0.47 -2.87 -1.68
C ILE A 16 -0.72 -1.91 -1.73
N LEU A 17 -0.99 -1.30 -2.89
CA LEU A 17 -2.10 -0.37 -3.07
C LEU A 17 -3.46 -1.06 -2.93
N LYS A 18 -3.64 -2.24 -3.56
CA LYS A 18 -4.86 -3.05 -3.42
C LYS A 18 -5.10 -3.40 -1.95
N LYS A 19 -4.06 -3.82 -1.24
CA LYS A 19 -4.18 -4.20 0.17
C LYS A 19 -4.46 -2.99 1.06
N TYR A 20 -3.88 -1.84 0.75
CA TYR A 20 -4.20 -0.59 1.44
C TYR A 20 -5.66 -0.20 1.24
N LEU A 21 -6.23 -0.33 0.04
CA LEU A 21 -7.65 -0.05 -0.19
C LEU A 21 -8.57 -0.98 0.60
N GLU A 22 -8.18 -2.25 0.77
CA GLU A 22 -8.93 -3.22 1.56
C GLU A 22 -8.88 -2.90 3.06
N LEU A 23 -7.70 -2.59 3.60
CA LEU A 23 -7.51 -2.40 5.05
C LEU A 23 -7.71 -0.95 5.53
N GLN A 24 -7.61 0.02 4.61
CA GLN A 24 -7.68 1.47 4.86
C GLN A 24 -6.69 2.00 5.92
N SER A 25 -5.68 1.19 6.26
CA SER A 25 -4.72 1.44 7.34
C SER A 25 -3.31 1.13 6.86
N VAL A 26 -2.43 2.14 6.91
CA VAL A 26 -1.00 1.97 6.53
C VAL A 26 -0.25 1.06 7.52
N ALA A 27 -0.64 1.07 8.79
CA ALA A 27 -0.06 0.21 9.82
C ALA A 27 -0.41 -1.25 9.55
N ASP A 28 -1.69 -1.56 9.32
CA ASP A 28 -2.13 -2.94 9.07
C ASP A 28 -1.63 -3.46 7.72
N THR A 29 -1.55 -2.58 6.71
CA THR A 29 -0.94 -2.94 5.42
C THR A 29 0.53 -3.34 5.61
N SER A 30 1.32 -2.55 6.35
CA SER A 30 2.72 -2.90 6.63
C SER A 30 2.87 -4.21 7.42
N LYS A 31 1.97 -4.45 8.39
CA LYS A 31 1.94 -5.68 9.18
C LYS A 31 1.65 -6.89 8.28
N TRP A 32 0.65 -6.79 7.41
CA TRP A 32 0.28 -7.84 6.47
C TRP A 32 1.43 -8.16 5.51
N LEU A 33 2.08 -7.14 4.94
CA LEU A 33 3.25 -7.34 4.06
C LEU A 33 4.36 -8.07 4.79
N ASN A 34 4.64 -7.68 6.03
CA ASN A 34 5.69 -8.30 6.83
C ASN A 34 5.39 -9.77 7.15
N GLN A 35 4.12 -10.10 7.42
CA GLN A 35 3.64 -11.47 7.67
C GLN A 35 3.72 -12.35 6.40
N LYS A 36 3.50 -11.75 5.23
CA LYS A 36 3.66 -12.44 3.93
C LYS A 36 5.12 -12.56 3.47
N GLY A 37 6.07 -12.02 4.23
CA GLY A 37 7.50 -12.14 3.94
C GLY A 37 8.06 -11.05 3.03
N TYR A 38 7.24 -10.09 2.58
CA TYR A 38 7.73 -8.95 1.80
C TYR A 38 8.68 -8.08 2.64
N ARG A 39 9.75 -7.58 2.01
CA ARG A 39 10.78 -6.76 2.66
C ARG A 39 11.21 -5.60 1.75
N VAL A 40 11.70 -4.54 2.36
CA VAL A 40 12.33 -3.42 1.66
C VAL A 40 13.82 -3.70 1.54
N ASN A 41 14.34 -3.68 0.32
CA ASN A 41 15.77 -3.78 0.05
C ASN A 41 16.45 -2.42 0.32
N THR A 42 17.50 -2.41 1.14
CA THR A 42 18.24 -1.19 1.51
C THR A 42 19.69 -1.19 0.97
N GLY A 43 20.01 -2.08 0.03
CA GLY A 43 21.37 -2.26 -0.51
C GLY A 43 22.35 -2.93 0.45
N LYS A 44 22.20 -2.72 1.77
CA LYS A 44 22.95 -3.39 2.85
C LYS A 44 22.23 -4.59 3.45
N GLY A 45 21.02 -4.90 2.95
CA GLY A 45 20.19 -5.98 3.43
C GLY A 45 18.71 -5.73 3.22
N ASN A 46 17.89 -6.54 3.89
CA ASN A 46 16.44 -6.48 3.81
C ASN A 46 15.86 -6.08 5.16
N ARG A 47 14.99 -5.05 5.18
CA ARG A 47 14.27 -4.64 6.39
C ARG A 47 12.77 -4.86 6.26
N LYS A 48 12.08 -4.86 7.40
CA LYS A 48 10.61 -4.87 7.45
C LYS A 48 10.03 -3.61 6.81
N TYR A 49 8.87 -3.74 6.18
CA TYR A 49 8.04 -2.60 5.79
C TYR A 49 7.56 -1.86 7.02
N ILE A 50 7.56 -0.53 6.94
CA ILE A 50 6.97 0.36 7.95
C ILE A 50 5.84 1.18 7.31
N SER A 51 4.94 1.75 8.12
CA SER A 51 3.82 2.57 7.64
C SER A 51 4.25 3.68 6.67
N ASN A 52 5.41 4.29 6.93
CA ASN A 52 5.95 5.35 6.08
C ASN A 52 6.29 4.87 4.65
N ASP A 53 6.66 3.60 4.48
CA ASP A 53 6.91 3.04 3.14
C ASP A 53 5.61 2.96 2.34
N ILE A 54 4.51 2.58 3.00
CA ILE A 54 3.19 2.51 2.38
C ILE A 54 2.73 3.91 1.99
N THR A 55 2.89 4.89 2.89
CA THR A 55 2.60 6.30 2.59
C THR A 55 3.41 6.81 1.41
N LYS A 56 4.70 6.44 1.31
CA LYS A 56 5.55 6.81 0.16
C LYS A 56 5.00 6.22 -1.13
N ILE A 57 4.66 4.93 -1.16
CA ILE A 57 4.09 4.26 -2.35
C ILE A 57 2.76 4.88 -2.76
N ILE A 58 1.87 5.17 -1.81
CA ILE A 58 0.58 5.83 -2.08
C ILE A 58 0.81 7.20 -2.72
N ASN A 59 1.79 7.96 -2.25
CA ASN A 59 2.03 9.33 -2.72
C ASN A 59 2.92 9.41 -3.97
N ASP A 60 3.66 8.35 -4.27
CA ASP A 60 4.57 8.28 -5.42
C ASP A 60 3.80 8.46 -6.74
N LYS A 61 4.35 9.33 -7.60
CA LYS A 61 3.81 9.59 -8.95
C LYS A 61 4.26 8.51 -9.94
N HIS A 62 5.43 7.91 -9.70
CA HIS A 62 6.06 6.90 -10.57
C HIS A 62 5.85 5.47 -10.07
N CYS A 63 4.98 5.28 -9.09
CA CYS A 63 4.55 3.97 -8.62
C CYS A 63 4.17 3.07 -9.81
N ASN A 64 4.71 1.85 -9.85
CA ASN A 64 4.46 0.91 -10.94
C ASN A 64 3.08 0.25 -10.79
N ALA A 65 2.00 1.01 -10.94
CA ALA A 65 0.62 0.55 -10.83
C ALA A 65 -0.29 1.27 -11.83
N SER A 66 -1.47 0.71 -12.11
CA SER A 66 -2.47 1.42 -12.94
C SER A 66 -2.87 2.77 -12.33
N ASP A 67 -3.08 3.78 -13.18
CA ASP A 67 -3.39 5.14 -12.72
C ASP A 67 -4.69 5.23 -11.93
N LYS A 68 -5.70 4.44 -12.33
CA LYS A 68 -6.96 4.31 -11.56
C LYS A 68 -6.70 3.87 -10.13
N LEU A 69 -5.85 2.85 -9.93
CA LEU A 69 -5.55 2.33 -8.60
C LEU A 69 -4.82 3.38 -7.73
N LYS A 70 -3.88 4.12 -8.33
CA LYS A 70 -3.18 5.23 -7.66
C LYS A 70 -4.16 6.32 -7.24
N GLU A 71 -5.06 6.71 -8.13
CA GLU A 71 -6.04 7.76 -7.89
C GLU A 71 -6.96 7.40 -6.71
N PHE A 72 -7.52 6.18 -6.72
CA PHE A 72 -8.36 5.69 -5.63
C PHE A 72 -7.60 5.63 -4.30
N ALA A 73 -6.39 5.09 -4.29
CA ALA A 73 -5.57 5.00 -3.07
C ALA A 73 -5.24 6.40 -2.51
N LYS A 74 -4.87 7.36 -3.37
CA LYS A 74 -4.63 8.76 -2.97
C LYS A 74 -5.88 9.43 -2.43
N ALA A 75 -7.02 9.26 -3.09
CA ALA A 75 -8.28 9.86 -2.67
C ALA A 75 -8.70 9.35 -1.28
N LEU A 76 -8.61 8.03 -1.06
CA LEU A 76 -8.91 7.41 0.22
C LEU A 76 -7.96 7.90 1.32
N TYR A 77 -6.65 7.95 1.04
CA TYR A 77 -5.65 8.42 1.99
C TYR A 77 -5.91 9.87 2.42
N LYS A 78 -6.20 10.76 1.47
CA LYS A 78 -6.57 12.16 1.75
C LYS A 78 -7.83 12.25 2.62
N LYS A 79 -8.85 11.43 2.33
CA LYS A 79 -10.09 11.38 3.12
C LYS A 79 -9.81 10.98 4.57
N ASN A 80 -9.03 9.93 4.79
CA ASN A 80 -8.71 9.44 6.14
C ASN A 80 -7.86 10.44 6.93
N TYR A 81 -6.90 11.09 6.26
CA TYR A 81 -6.09 12.15 6.88
C TYR A 81 -6.93 13.36 7.29
N ASN A 82 -7.84 13.82 6.41
CA ASN A 82 -8.74 14.93 6.72
C ASN A 82 -9.75 14.58 7.81
N TYR A 83 -10.23 13.34 7.86
CA TYR A 83 -11.08 12.87 8.95
C TYR A 83 -10.34 12.93 10.28
N SER A 84 -9.10 12.41 10.33
CA SER A 84 -8.27 12.49 11.53
C SER A 84 -8.09 13.94 12.00
N LYS A 85 -7.86 14.90 11.10
CA LYS A 85 -7.71 16.33 11.46
C LYS A 85 -8.98 17.00 12.00
N LYS A 86 -10.16 16.47 11.68
CA LYS A 86 -11.44 17.02 12.16
C LYS A 86 -11.83 16.49 13.54
N VAL A 87 -11.24 15.38 13.95
CA VAL A 87 -11.57 14.69 15.21
C VAL A 87 -10.67 15.17 16.37
N PHE A 88 -9.64 15.96 16.07
CA PHE A 88 -8.80 16.68 17.04
C PHE A 88 -9.01 18.18 16.90
#